data_AF-A0A1V8NCK0-F1
#
_entry.id   AF-A0A1V8NCK0-F1
#
_cell.length_a   1.000
_cell.length_b   1.000
_cell.length_c   1.000
_cell.angle_alpha   90.00
_cell.angle_beta   90.00
_cell.angle_gamma   90.00
#
_symmetry.space_group_name_H-M   'P 1'
#
loop_
_entity.id
_entity.type
_entity.pdbx_description
1 polymer ?
#
loop_
_entity_poly.entity_id
_entity_poly.type
_entity_poly.pdbx_seq_one_letter_code
_entity_poly.pdbx_strand_id
1 'polypeptide(L)'
;MNIYKFMQNIKGKEKIIAIICTVPDKKYEKKIAETLLKKKISFCINAFLKVNSYFYWNKKIQKVKEIVLVIKTISSLEKKVVKEIKKIHNYQIPEILSIKIDKVSKKYFDWSLKNIKI
;
A
#
# COMPACT_ATOMS: atom_id res chain seq x y z
N MET A 1 16.18 -2.06 27.86
CA MET A 1 16.45 -1.44 26.55
C MET A 1 15.50 -0.24 26.38
N ASN A 2 16.01 0.99 26.30
CA ASN A 2 15.19 2.21 26.35
C ASN A 2 14.40 2.39 25.04
N ILE A 3 13.07 2.58 25.12
CA ILE A 3 12.15 2.79 23.99
C ILE A 3 12.67 3.89 23.06
N TYR A 4 13.26 4.95 23.60
CA TYR A 4 13.84 6.03 22.79
C TYR A 4 15.02 5.58 21.92
N LYS A 5 15.88 4.68 22.43
CA LYS A 5 17.01 4.10 21.69
C LYS A 5 16.53 3.12 20.61
N PHE A 6 15.45 2.39 20.88
CA PHE A 6 14.78 1.53 19.88
C PHE A 6 14.17 2.35 18.74
N MET A 7 13.45 3.44 19.06
CA MET A 7 12.86 4.34 18.06
C MET A 7 13.92 5.09 17.24
N GLN A 8 15.05 5.47 17.83
CA GLN A 8 16.20 6.07 17.11
C GLN A 8 16.87 5.06 16.16
N ASN A 9 16.99 3.78 16.56
CA ASN A 9 17.53 2.72 15.70
C ASN A 9 16.61 2.36 14.53
N ILE A 10 15.29 2.53 14.66
CA ILE A 10 14.33 2.36 13.56
C ILE A 10 14.46 3.47 12.53
N LYS A 11 14.65 4.73 12.96
CA LYS A 11 14.77 5.90 12.05
C LYS A 11 15.89 5.75 11.00
N GLY A 12 16.94 4.98 11.29
CA GLY A 12 18.04 4.73 10.34
C GLY A 12 17.81 3.59 9.35
N LYS A 13 16.79 2.73 9.54
CA LYS A 13 16.50 1.58 8.67
C LYS A 13 15.16 1.64 7.96
N GLU A 14 14.22 2.43 8.48
CA GLU A 14 12.86 2.49 7.98
C GLU A 14 12.78 3.31 6.68
N LYS A 15 12.34 2.68 5.60
CA LYS A 15 12.16 3.34 4.30
C LYS A 15 10.68 3.47 3.99
N ILE A 16 10.29 4.57 3.38
CA ILE A 16 8.97 4.64 2.74
C ILE A 16 8.99 3.73 1.51
N ILE A 17 7.90 2.99 1.32
CA ILE A 17 7.63 2.18 0.14
C ILE A 17 6.28 2.57 -0.43
N ALA A 18 6.11 2.31 -1.72
CA ALA A 18 4.81 2.36 -2.37
C ALA A 18 4.39 0.93 -2.74
N ILE A 19 3.19 0.54 -2.34
CA ILE A 19 2.56 -0.70 -2.76
C ILE A 19 1.52 -0.35 -3.83
N ILE A 20 1.65 -0.94 -5.01
CA ILE A 20 0.65 -0.86 -6.09
C ILE A 20 -0.28 -2.06 -5.98
N CYS A 21 -1.58 -1.81 -6.09
CA CYS A 21 -2.61 -2.84 -6.14
C CYS A 21 -3.74 -2.38 -7.06
N THR A 22 -4.29 -3.26 -7.88
CA THR A 22 -5.49 -2.98 -8.68
C THR A 22 -6.72 -3.61 -8.05
N VAL A 23 -7.87 -2.96 -8.18
CA VAL A 23 -9.15 -3.46 -7.65
C VAL A 23 -10.27 -3.29 -8.68
N PRO A 24 -11.30 -4.15 -8.68
CA PRO A 24 -12.35 -4.12 -9.71
C PRO A 24 -13.21 -2.87 -9.67
N ASP A 25 -13.44 -2.30 -8.48
CA ASP A 25 -14.42 -1.25 -8.30
C ASP A 25 -14.17 -0.37 -7.05
N LYS A 26 -15.01 0.66 -6.93
CA LYS A 26 -14.96 1.65 -5.85
C LYS A 26 -15.26 1.06 -4.46
N LYS A 27 -16.02 -0.03 -4.37
CA LYS A 27 -16.32 -0.68 -3.08
C LYS A 27 -15.05 -1.27 -2.48
N TYR A 28 -14.24 -1.98 -3.28
CA TYR A 28 -12.96 -2.53 -2.82
C TYR A 28 -11.90 -1.44 -2.59
N GLU A 29 -11.83 -0.45 -3.48
CA GLU A 29 -10.96 0.73 -3.30
C GLU A 29 -11.20 1.39 -1.94
N LYS A 30 -12.44 1.82 -1.68
CA LYS A 30 -12.80 2.50 -0.44
C LYS A 30 -12.54 1.62 0.79
N LYS A 31 -12.91 0.34 0.72
CA LYS A 31 -12.75 -0.60 1.84
C LYS A 31 -11.28 -0.81 2.18
N ILE A 32 -10.41 -1.00 1.19
CA ILE A 32 -8.96 -1.12 1.41
C ILE A 32 -8.42 0.19 1.96
N ALA A 33 -8.73 1.32 1.32
CA ALA A 33 -8.18 2.62 1.70
C ALA A 33 -8.51 2.95 3.17
N GLU A 34 -9.79 2.87 3.54
CA GLU A 34 -10.22 3.13 4.91
C GLU A 34 -9.65 2.13 5.91
N THR A 35 -9.58 0.84 5.57
CA THR A 35 -9.09 -0.17 6.51
C THR A 35 -7.62 0.05 6.84
N LEU A 36 -6.78 0.29 5.83
CA LEU A 36 -5.35 0.49 6.02
C LEU A 36 -5.05 1.77 6.81
N LEU A 37 -5.76 2.86 6.52
CA LEU A 37 -5.63 4.14 7.22
C LEU A 37 -6.14 4.06 8.67
N LYS A 38 -7.33 3.47 8.90
CA LYS A 38 -7.90 3.27 10.26
C LYS A 38 -7.00 2.41 11.14
N LYS A 39 -6.40 1.36 10.56
CA LYS A 39 -5.41 0.51 11.24
C LYS A 39 -4.05 1.19 11.43
N LYS A 40 -3.84 2.36 10.83
CA LYS A 40 -2.57 3.11 10.82
C LYS A 40 -1.39 2.26 10.32
N ILE A 41 -1.64 1.43 9.30
CA ILE A 41 -0.61 0.64 8.63
C ILE A 41 -0.25 1.17 7.23
N SER A 42 -0.92 2.24 6.81
CA SER A 42 -0.60 3.10 5.68
C SER A 42 -0.85 4.54 6.11
N PHE A 43 -0.14 5.50 5.53
CA PHE A 43 -0.32 6.92 5.84
C PHE A 43 -0.93 7.72 4.69
N CYS A 44 -0.87 7.20 3.46
CA CYS A 44 -1.41 7.88 2.28
C CYS A 44 -1.74 6.87 1.19
N ILE A 45 -2.86 7.06 0.51
CA ILE A 45 -3.29 6.20 -0.59
C ILE A 45 -3.82 7.11 -1.70
N ASN A 46 -3.35 6.90 -2.93
CA ASN A 46 -3.93 7.53 -4.11
C ASN A 46 -4.68 6.48 -4.92
N ALA A 47 -5.85 6.85 -5.44
CA ALA A 47 -6.67 6.01 -6.29
C ALA A 47 -6.76 6.63 -7.69
N PHE A 48 -6.31 5.89 -8.71
CA PHE A 48 -6.43 6.26 -10.11
C PHE A 48 -7.64 5.54 -10.69
N LEU A 49 -8.71 6.30 -10.92
CA LEU A 49 -10.01 5.76 -11.33
C LEU A 49 -10.04 5.48 -12.84
N LYS A 50 -10.85 4.48 -13.23
CA LYS A 50 -11.21 4.19 -14.63
C LYS A 50 -10.01 3.79 -15.51
N VAL A 51 -9.11 2.95 -15.01
CA VAL A 51 -8.05 2.36 -15.84
C VAL A 51 -8.57 1.14 -16.61
N ASN A 52 -7.91 0.79 -17.71
CA ASN A 52 -8.11 -0.50 -18.39
C ASN A 52 -6.88 -1.37 -18.17
N SER A 53 -7.09 -2.56 -17.60
CA SER A 53 -6.05 -3.57 -17.46
C SER A 53 -6.22 -4.61 -18.56
N TYR A 54 -5.12 -4.87 -19.28
CA TYR A 54 -5.05 -5.85 -20.36
C TYR A 54 -4.11 -6.96 -19.94
N PHE A 55 -4.56 -8.21 -20.06
CA PHE A 55 -3.74 -9.37 -19.71
C PHE A 55 -4.20 -10.61 -20.47
N TYR A 56 -3.39 -11.66 -20.45
CA TYR A 56 -3.73 -12.92 -21.10
C TYR A 56 -4.36 -13.89 -20.10
N TRP A 57 -5.55 -14.40 -20.40
CA TRP A 57 -6.24 -15.40 -19.59
C TRP A 57 -7.13 -16.29 -20.45
N ASN A 58 -7.14 -17.59 -20.16
CA ASN A 58 -7.89 -18.59 -20.93
C ASN A 58 -7.67 -18.49 -22.45
N LYS A 59 -6.40 -18.40 -22.85
CA LYS A 59 -5.96 -18.31 -24.25
C LYS A 59 -6.44 -17.06 -25.00
N LYS A 60 -6.93 -16.03 -24.30
CA LYS A 60 -7.46 -14.80 -24.90
C LYS A 60 -6.92 -13.56 -24.18
N ILE A 61 -6.78 -12.47 -24.91
CA ILE A 61 -6.55 -11.16 -24.32
C ILE A 61 -7.84 -10.72 -23.64
N GLN A 62 -7.75 -10.44 -22.35
CA GLN A 62 -8.80 -9.85 -21.55
C GLN A 62 -8.60 -8.34 -21.45
N LYS A 63 -9.70 -7.64 -21.26
CA LYS A 63 -9.74 -6.22 -20.93
C LYS A 63 -10.74 -6.02 -19.81
N VAL A 64 -10.29 -5.47 -18.69
CA VAL A 64 -11.15 -5.17 -17.54
C VAL A 64 -10.95 -3.72 -17.11
N LYS A 65 -12.02 -3.10 -16.60
CA LYS A 65 -11.94 -1.78 -15.96
C LYS A 65 -11.57 -1.96 -14.50
N GLU A 66 -10.59 -1.19 -14.04
CA GLU A 66 -10.09 -1.27 -12.67
C GLU A 66 -9.82 0.11 -12.08
N ILE A 67 -9.45 0.10 -10.81
CA ILE A 67 -8.89 1.24 -10.09
C ILE A 67 -7.50 0.83 -9.60
N VAL A 68 -6.49 1.67 -9.84
CA VAL A 68 -5.14 1.46 -9.30
C VAL A 68 -5.01 2.20 -7.98
N LEU A 69 -4.58 1.49 -6.95
CA LEU A 69 -4.20 2.05 -5.66
C LEU A 69 -2.69 2.14 -5.57
N VAL A 70 -2.18 3.30 -5.18
CA VAL A 70 -0.79 3.49 -4.78
C VAL A 70 -0.76 3.83 -3.31
N ILE A 71 -0.43 2.82 -2.51
CA ILE A 71 -0.51 2.78 -1.04
C ILE A 71 0.89 3.06 -0.48
N LYS A 72 1.05 4.16 0.25
CA LYS A 72 2.34 4.53 0.85
C LYS A 72 2.38 4.13 2.30
N THR A 73 3.40 3.35 2.64
CA THR A 73 3.67 2.89 3.99
C THR A 73 5.18 2.85 4.24
N ILE A 74 5.58 2.31 5.37
CA ILE A 74 6.98 2.02 5.67
C ILE A 74 7.29 0.54 5.49
N SER A 75 8.56 0.24 5.22
CA SER A 75 9.07 -1.11 4.97
C SER A 75 8.66 -2.15 6.02
N SER A 76 8.67 -1.81 7.32
CA SER A 76 8.34 -2.75 8.39
C SER A 76 6.84 -3.09 8.46
N LEU A 77 5.97 -2.29 7.84
CA LEU A 77 4.53 -2.50 7.80
C LEU A 77 4.05 -3.19 6.51
N GLU A 78 4.94 -3.41 5.54
CA GLU A 78 4.63 -4.04 4.25
C GLU A 78 3.82 -5.33 4.42
N LYS A 79 4.33 -6.29 5.21
CA LYS A 79 3.65 -7.58 5.42
C LYS A 79 2.26 -7.43 6.02
N LYS A 80 2.06 -6.46 6.93
CA LYS A 80 0.75 -6.17 7.54
C LYS A 80 -0.20 -5.60 6.47
N VAL A 81 0.26 -4.67 5.63
CA VAL A 81 -0.52 -4.10 4.53
C VAL A 81 -0.94 -5.17 3.53
N VAL A 82 0.00 -5.97 3.03
CA VAL A 82 -0.27 -7.04 2.06
C VAL A 82 -1.28 -8.04 2.62
N LYS A 83 -1.15 -8.42 3.90
CA LYS A 83 -2.09 -9.33 4.57
C LYS A 83 -3.50 -8.75 4.60
N GLU A 84 -3.66 -7.48 4.92
CA GLU A 84 -4.98 -6.84 5.00
C GLU A 84 -5.61 -6.62 3.62
N ILE A 85 -4.81 -6.27 2.60
CA ILE A 85 -5.28 -6.22 1.21
C ILE A 85 -5.85 -7.59 0.80
N LYS A 86 -5.08 -8.67 0.99
CA LYS A 86 -5.49 -10.03 0.62
C LYS A 86 -6.76 -10.52 1.33
N LYS A 87 -6.99 -10.10 2.57
CA LYS A 87 -8.24 -10.42 3.30
C LYS A 87 -9.47 -9.74 2.72
N ILE A 88 -9.30 -8.57 2.11
CA ILE A 88 -10.39 -7.75 1.60
C ILE A 88 -10.65 -8.02 0.12
N HIS A 89 -9.60 -8.31 -0.64
CA HIS A 89 -9.65 -8.45 -2.08
C HIS A 89 -10.48 -9.65 -2.52
N ASN A 90 -11.20 -9.50 -3.64
CA ASN A 90 -12.01 -10.54 -4.26
C ASN A 90 -11.31 -11.36 -5.36
N TYR A 91 -10.11 -10.96 -5.79
CA TYR A 91 -9.37 -11.73 -6.77
C TYR A 91 -8.60 -12.82 -6.05
N GLN A 92 -8.58 -14.01 -6.66
CA GLN A 92 -7.80 -15.14 -6.16
C GLN A 92 -6.30 -14.81 -6.15
N ILE A 93 -5.85 -14.07 -7.18
CA ILE A 93 -4.46 -13.62 -7.34
C ILE A 93 -4.50 -12.10 -7.54
N PRO A 94 -4.53 -11.31 -6.45
CA PRO A 94 -4.52 -9.85 -6.56
C PRO A 94 -3.13 -9.36 -6.97
N GLU A 95 -3.08 -8.33 -7.84
CA GLU A 95 -1.84 -7.61 -8.10
C GLU A 95 -1.44 -6.85 -6.82
N ILE A 96 -0.24 -7.14 -6.31
CA ILE A 96 0.35 -6.44 -5.17
C ILE A 96 1.85 -6.32 -5.43
N LEU A 97 2.30 -5.15 -5.87
CA LEU A 97 3.70 -4.86 -6.19
C LEU A 97 4.26 -3.87 -5.19
N SER A 98 5.48 -4.10 -4.71
CA SER A 98 6.16 -3.21 -3.76
C SER A 98 7.33 -2.50 -4.42
N ILE A 99 7.36 -1.17 -4.34
CA ILE A 99 8.34 -0.31 -4.97
C ILE A 99 9.10 0.44 -3.87
N LYS A 100 10.43 0.34 -3.94
CA LYS A 100 11.34 1.11 -3.06
C LYS A 100 11.33 2.57 -3.48
N ILE A 101 11.23 3.47 -2.51
CA ILE A 101 11.39 4.90 -2.74
C ILE A 101 12.77 5.32 -2.24
N ASP A 102 13.60 5.78 -3.17
CA ASP A 102 15.01 6.12 -2.88
C ASP A 102 15.16 7.46 -2.15
N LYS A 103 14.28 8.42 -2.46
CA LYS A 103 14.34 9.77 -1.91
C LYS A 103 12.96 10.23 -1.49
N VAL A 104 12.91 10.83 -0.30
CA VAL A 104 11.72 11.45 0.24
C VAL A 104 12.12 12.72 0.98
N SER A 105 11.28 13.76 0.90
CA SER A 105 11.55 14.98 1.65
C SER A 105 11.44 14.71 3.16
N LYS A 106 12.33 15.31 3.95
CA LYS A 106 12.39 15.10 5.40
C LYS A 106 11.04 15.35 6.08
N LYS A 107 10.36 16.45 5.73
CA LYS A 107 9.05 16.80 6.30
C LYS A 107 7.98 15.75 5.99
N TYR A 108 8.00 15.17 4.79
CA TYR A 108 7.03 14.14 4.40
C TYR A 108 7.30 12.81 5.12
N PHE A 109 8.57 12.43 5.29
CA PHE A 109 8.95 11.26 6.10
C PHE A 109 8.58 11.45 7.59
N ASP A 110 8.87 12.61 8.16
CA ASP A 110 8.49 12.92 9.54
C ASP A 110 6.96 12.88 9.72
N TRP A 111 6.20 13.39 8.74
CA TRP A 111 4.74 13.29 8.74
C TRP A 111 4.25 11.85 8.60
N SER A 112 4.87 11.02 7.75
CA SER A 112 4.44 9.64 7.57
C SER A 112 4.56 8.84 8.86
N LEU A 113 5.69 8.96 9.57
CA LEU A 113 5.94 8.25 10.83
C LEU A 113 4.94 8.62 11.94
N LYS A 114 4.42 9.84 11.95
CA LYS A 114 3.40 10.28 12.91
C LYS A 114 2.01 9.66 12.65
N ASN A 115 1.76 9.20 11.43
CA ASN A 115 0.46 8.72 10.98
C ASN A 115 0.35 7.19 10.91
N ILE A 116 1.36 6.47 11.37
CA ILE A 116 1.39 4.99 11.40
C ILE A 116 1.64 4.45 12.80
N LYS A 117 1.24 3.20 13.03
CA LYS A 117 1.51 2.42 14.24
C LYS A 117 2.42 1.24 13.89
N ILE A 118 3.64 1.26 14.41
CA ILE A 118 4.66 0.20 14.24
C ILE A 118 4.31 -0.98 15.15
#